data_AF-A0A9D6NYJ7-F1
#
_entry.id   AF-A0A9D6NYJ7-F1
#
_cell.length_a   1.000
_cell.length_b   1.000
_cell.length_c   1.000
_cell.angle_alpha   90.00
_cell.angle_beta   90.00
_cell.angle_gamma   90.00
#
_symmetry.space_group_name_H-M   'P 1'
#
loop_
_entity.id
_entity.type
_entity.pdbx_description
1 polymer ?
#
loop_
_entity_poly.entity_id
_entity_poly.type
_entity_poly.pdbx_seq_one_letter_code
_entity_poly.pdbx_strand_id
1 'polypeptide(L)'
;MFLLPIILSLVILLSPWTYQVLTNTKLEGDHAIWQQDAEEVFLINQRRSYYPNGWGQVFQNKLIFSWQKLEQNFFQNLDINLYFFASHPRERRDFNESEKFPAVFLPFFLLGLYFIFKQKPKLLLIYGLVLVLSSLLGSRTQGPILLYPFMVLTIVWGMLGAIKWLKH
;
A
#
# COMPACT_ATOMS: atom_id res chain seq x y z
N MET A 1 8.72 20.71 -19.05
CA MET A 1 7.50 19.85 -18.90
C MET A 1 7.58 18.83 -17.74
N PHE A 2 8.72 18.62 -17.07
CA PHE A 2 8.83 17.68 -15.93
C PHE A 2 8.28 18.21 -14.61
N LEU A 3 8.29 19.52 -14.41
CA LEU A 3 7.88 20.13 -13.14
C LEU A 3 6.36 20.09 -12.93
N LEU A 4 5.56 20.19 -14.00
CA LEU A 4 4.10 20.23 -13.91
C LEU A 4 3.50 19.01 -13.17
N PRO A 5 3.80 17.74 -13.52
CA PRO A 5 3.27 16.59 -12.78
C PRO A 5 3.79 16.53 -11.35
N ILE A 6 5.03 16.98 -11.09
CA ILE A 6 5.60 17.04 -9.74
C ILE A 6 4.87 18.08 -8.88
N ILE A 7 4.63 19.28 -9.43
CA ILE A 7 3.88 20.36 -8.78
C ILE A 7 2.45 19.93 -8.51
N LEU A 8 1.76 19.32 -9.47
CA LEU A 8 0.41 18.78 -9.28
C LEU A 8 0.37 17.68 -8.22
N SER A 9 1.37 16.80 -8.21
CA SER A 9 1.48 15.75 -7.18
C SER A 9 1.69 16.36 -5.79
N LEU A 10 2.53 17.41 -5.68
CA LEU A 10 2.75 18.13 -4.43
C LEU A 10 1.49 18.86 -3.95
N VAL A 11 0.73 19.48 -4.86
CA VAL A 11 -0.56 20.13 -4.53
C VAL A 11 -1.57 19.13 -4.00
N ILE A 12 -1.66 17.93 -4.60
CA ILE A 12 -2.52 16.86 -4.11
C ILE A 12 -2.02 16.34 -2.77
N LEU A 13 -0.71 16.09 -2.61
CA LEU A 13 -0.09 15.62 -1.37
C LEU A 13 -0.28 16.58 -0.20
N LEU A 14 -0.26 17.89 -0.46
CA LEU A 14 -0.44 18.94 0.55
C LEU A 14 -1.91 19.36 0.70
N SER A 15 -2.84 18.69 0.02
CA SER A 15 -4.26 19.04 0.13
C SER A 15 -4.81 18.76 1.54
N PRO A 16 -5.80 19.52 2.02
CA PRO A 16 -6.44 19.26 3.30
C PRO A 16 -7.04 17.85 3.42
N TRP A 17 -7.44 17.27 2.28
CA TRP A 17 -7.99 15.92 2.20
C TRP A 17 -6.92 14.84 2.42
N THR A 18 -5.74 15.00 1.82
CA THR A 18 -4.60 14.10 2.09
C THR A 18 -4.09 14.25 3.51
N TYR A 19 -4.09 15.47 4.05
CA TYR A 19 -3.78 15.70 5.46
C TYR A 19 -4.75 14.95 6.37
N GLN A 20 -6.06 15.02 6.13
CA GLN A 20 -7.06 14.26 6.89
C GLN A 20 -6.86 12.73 6.79
N VAL A 21 -6.59 12.20 5.60
CA VAL A 21 -6.28 10.76 5.41
C VAL A 21 -5.03 10.39 6.21
N LEU A 22 -3.97 11.19 6.16
CA LEU A 22 -2.73 10.96 6.89
C LEU A 22 -2.90 11.07 8.40
N THR A 23 -3.67 12.05 8.90
CA THR A 23 -3.89 12.25 10.34
C THR A 23 -4.85 11.23 10.93
N ASN A 24 -5.87 10.81 10.17
CA ASN A 24 -6.79 9.76 10.61
C ASN A 24 -6.06 8.41 10.72
N THR A 25 -5.11 8.10 9.83
CA THR A 25 -4.24 6.92 10.00
C THR A 25 -3.26 7.01 11.17
N LYS A 26 -2.97 8.23 11.66
CA LYS A 26 -1.97 8.47 12.71
C LYS A 26 -2.53 8.34 14.13
N LEU A 27 -3.83 8.61 14.32
CA LEU A 27 -4.48 8.53 15.63
C LEU A 27 -4.78 7.09 16.09
N GLU A 28 -4.83 6.12 15.17
CA GLU A 28 -5.06 4.70 15.51
C GLU A 28 -3.78 3.85 15.52
N GLY A 29 -2.65 4.40 15.03
CA GLY A 29 -1.38 3.68 14.90
C GLY A 29 -0.51 3.63 16.16
N ASP A 30 -0.71 4.53 17.14
CA ASP A 30 0.18 4.65 18.30
C ASP A 30 0.06 3.47 19.30
N HIS A 31 -1.01 2.68 19.23
CA HIS A 31 -1.13 1.43 19.99
C HIS A 31 -0.68 0.18 19.19
N ALA A 32 -0.48 0.30 17.88
CA ALA A 32 -0.24 -0.82 16.97
C ALA A 32 1.26 -1.15 16.75
N ILE A 33 2.18 -0.30 17.22
CA ILE A 33 3.63 -0.49 17.02
C ILE A 33 4.15 -1.72 17.81
N TRP A 34 3.45 -2.11 18.89
CA TRP A 34 3.84 -3.25 19.74
C TRP A 34 2.71 -4.24 20.05
N GLN A 35 1.48 -3.98 19.61
CA GLN A 35 0.42 -5.00 19.68
C GLN A 35 0.63 -5.99 18.54
N GLN A 36 1.32 -7.07 18.87
CA GLN A 36 1.25 -8.30 18.11
C GLN A 36 -0.23 -8.63 17.94
N ASP A 37 -0.75 -8.57 16.71
CA ASP A 37 -2.15 -8.76 16.40
C ASP A 37 -2.65 -10.00 17.15
N ALA A 38 -3.71 -9.87 17.97
CA ALA A 38 -4.21 -10.99 18.75
C ALA A 38 -4.53 -12.20 17.85
N GLU A 39 -4.91 -11.94 16.60
CA GLU A 39 -5.09 -12.93 15.54
C GLU A 39 -3.76 -13.51 15.01
N GLU A 40 -2.71 -12.71 14.84
CA GLU A 40 -1.38 -13.20 14.43
C GLU A 40 -0.79 -14.09 15.54
N VAL A 41 -0.91 -13.68 16.81
CA VAL A 41 -0.55 -14.49 17.99
C VAL A 41 -1.39 -15.77 18.05
N PHE A 42 -2.70 -15.68 17.81
CA PHE A 42 -3.60 -16.83 17.77
C PHE A 42 -3.21 -17.79 16.66
N LEU A 43 -2.98 -17.32 15.42
CA LEU A 43 -2.58 -18.14 14.28
C LEU A 43 -1.18 -18.75 14.46
N ILE A 44 -0.24 -18.03 15.09
CA ILE A 44 1.07 -18.57 15.45
C ILE A 44 0.91 -19.68 16.49
N ASN A 45 0.07 -19.48 17.51
CA ASN A 45 -0.18 -20.49 18.54
C ASN A 45 -0.98 -21.70 17.99
N GLN A 46 -1.88 -21.48 17.03
CA GLN A 46 -2.58 -22.53 16.31
C GLN A 46 -1.60 -23.33 15.43
N ARG A 47 -0.75 -22.67 14.65
CA ARG A 47 0.28 -23.37 13.84
C ARG A 47 1.27 -24.14 14.71
N ARG A 48 1.61 -23.63 15.90
CA ARG A 48 2.48 -24.33 16.87
C ARG A 48 1.83 -25.60 17.44
N SER A 49 0.49 -25.64 17.55
CA SER A 49 -0.21 -26.83 18.06
C SER A 49 -0.41 -27.93 17.01
N TYR A 50 -0.43 -27.60 15.70
CA TYR A 50 -0.60 -28.60 14.64
C TYR A 50 0.67 -29.38 14.25
N TYR A 51 1.88 -28.87 14.54
CA TYR A 51 3.14 -29.53 14.18
C TYR A 51 4.07 -29.77 15.38
N PRO A 52 3.73 -30.68 16.30
CA PRO A 52 4.53 -30.98 17.49
C PRO A 52 5.84 -31.75 17.19
N ASN A 53 6.01 -32.32 16.00
CA ASN A 53 7.16 -33.18 15.64
C ASN A 53 8.06 -32.53 14.58
N GLY A 54 9.33 -32.96 14.49
CA GLY A 54 10.51 -32.31 13.86
C GLY A 54 10.37 -31.49 12.56
N TRP A 55 9.34 -31.68 11.75
CA TRP A 55 9.00 -30.80 10.61
C TRP A 55 8.44 -29.43 11.04
N GLY A 56 7.82 -29.34 12.22
CA GLY A 56 7.38 -28.09 12.83
C GLY A 56 8.55 -27.13 13.13
N GLN A 57 9.76 -27.65 13.34
CA GLN A 57 10.97 -26.85 13.56
C GLN A 57 11.41 -26.10 12.29
N VAL A 58 11.15 -26.66 11.10
CA VAL A 58 11.39 -25.97 9.81
C VAL A 58 10.43 -24.78 9.68
N PHE A 59 9.15 -24.95 10.03
CA PHE A 59 8.16 -23.85 10.06
C PHE A 59 8.37 -22.87 11.22
N GLN A 60 9.15 -23.24 12.24
CA GLN A 60 9.60 -22.34 13.32
C GLN A 60 10.89 -21.58 12.97
N ASN A 61 11.50 -21.84 11.81
CA ASN A 61 12.68 -21.10 11.39
C ASN A 61 12.31 -19.63 11.23
N LYS A 62 12.92 -18.77 12.06
CA LYS A 62 12.68 -17.32 12.08
C LYS A 62 12.84 -16.69 10.71
N LEU A 63 13.71 -17.24 9.85
CA LEU A 63 13.90 -16.77 8.48
C LEU A 63 12.67 -17.04 7.60
N ILE A 64 12.08 -18.23 7.69
CA ILE A 64 10.89 -18.60 6.91
C ILE A 64 9.70 -17.74 7.37
N PHE A 65 9.55 -17.54 8.67
CA PHE A 65 8.50 -16.67 9.21
C PHE A 65 8.67 -15.21 8.76
N SER A 66 9.88 -14.65 8.85
CA SER A 66 10.17 -13.30 8.36
C SER A 66 9.95 -13.17 6.86
N TRP A 67 10.32 -14.18 6.07
CA TRP A 67 10.09 -14.20 4.63
C TRP A 67 8.59 -14.19 4.30
N GLN A 68 7.81 -15.07 4.92
CA GLN A 68 6.35 -15.12 4.75
C GLN A 68 5.70 -13.79 5.15
N LYS A 69 6.19 -13.15 6.21
CA LYS A 69 5.69 -11.84 6.64
C LYS A 69 6.00 -10.74 5.62
N LEU A 70 7.21 -10.73 5.06
CA LEU A 70 7.58 -9.78 4.00
C LEU A 70 6.74 -9.98 2.74
N GLU A 71 6.57 -11.23 2.33
CA GLU A 71 5.74 -11.60 1.19
C GLU A 71 4.28 -11.16 1.39
N GLN A 72 3.72 -11.46 2.57
CA GLN A 72 2.38 -11.02 2.93
C GLN A 72 2.25 -9.49 2.91
N ASN A 73 3.20 -8.78 3.51
CA ASN A 73 3.21 -7.32 3.51
C ASN A 73 3.30 -6.75 2.10
N PHE A 74 4.14 -7.35 1.25
CA PHE A 74 4.32 -6.95 -0.14
C PHE A 74 3.02 -7.05 -0.93
N PHE A 75 2.35 -8.21 -0.87
CA PHE A 75 1.10 -8.40 -1.60
C PHE A 75 -0.04 -7.57 -1.03
N GLN A 76 -0.10 -7.37 0.29
CA GLN A 76 -1.09 -6.49 0.91
C GLN A 76 -0.87 -5.03 0.50
N ASN A 77 0.38 -4.56 0.45
CA ASN A 77 0.71 -3.21 0.01
C ASN A 77 0.45 -2.98 -1.49
N LEU A 78 0.45 -4.04 -2.30
CA LEU A 78 0.10 -3.97 -3.73
C LEU A 78 -1.40 -4.10 -4.02
N ASP A 79 -2.22 -4.40 -3.02
CA ASP A 79 -3.64 -4.63 -3.24
C ASP A 79 -4.34 -3.33 -3.65
N ILE A 80 -4.65 -3.23 -4.95
CA ILE A 80 -5.31 -2.07 -5.56
C ILE A 80 -6.68 -1.82 -4.92
N ASN A 81 -7.35 -2.87 -4.42
CA ASN A 81 -8.62 -2.71 -3.73
C ASN A 81 -8.44 -1.79 -2.53
N LEU A 82 -7.46 -2.03 -1.66
CA LEU A 82 -7.18 -1.18 -0.49
C LEU A 82 -6.94 0.31 -0.81
N TYR A 83 -6.70 0.67 -2.07
CA TYR A 83 -6.54 2.06 -2.50
C TYR A 83 -7.82 2.68 -3.07
N PHE A 84 -8.57 1.95 -3.90
CA PHE A 84 -9.67 2.51 -4.69
C PHE A 84 -11.06 2.00 -4.32
N PHE A 85 -11.13 0.87 -3.63
CA PHE A 85 -12.38 0.20 -3.27
C PHE A 85 -12.29 -0.14 -1.80
N ALA A 86 -13.13 0.48 -0.96
CA ALA A 86 -13.15 0.18 0.47
C ALA A 86 -13.11 -1.35 0.64
N SER A 87 -12.21 -1.85 1.49
CA SER A 87 -12.11 -3.29 1.71
C SER A 87 -13.50 -3.77 2.13
N HIS A 88 -13.87 -5.00 1.77
CA HIS A 88 -15.02 -5.63 2.42
C HIS A 88 -14.87 -5.40 3.92
N PRO A 89 -15.89 -4.88 4.62
CA PRO A 89 -15.81 -4.68 6.06
C PRO A 89 -15.55 -6.06 6.64
N ARG A 90 -14.29 -6.39 6.88
CA ARG A 90 -13.94 -7.48 7.78
C ARG A 90 -14.58 -7.04 9.07
N GLU A 91 -15.52 -7.84 9.57
CA GLU A 91 -16.37 -7.60 10.74
C GLU A 91 -15.54 -7.21 11.99
N ARG A 92 -14.95 -6.03 11.98
CA ARG A 92 -14.19 -5.41 13.03
C ARG A 92 -14.90 -4.10 13.25
N ARG A 93 -15.83 -4.17 14.20
CA ARG A 93 -16.81 -3.15 14.56
C ARG A 93 -16.22 -1.75 14.82
N ASP A 94 -14.90 -1.67 14.95
CA ASP A 94 -14.14 -0.49 15.37
C ASP A 94 -13.09 -0.01 14.34
N PHE A 95 -13.02 -0.59 13.12
CA PHE A 95 -12.06 -0.14 12.09
C PHE A 95 -12.78 0.47 10.87
N ASN A 96 -12.66 1.79 10.71
CA ASN A 96 -13.07 2.48 9.48
C ASN A 96 -12.00 2.29 8.40
N GLU A 97 -12.09 1.20 7.64
CA GLU A 97 -11.28 1.01 6.43
C GLU A 97 -11.78 1.97 5.32
N SER A 98 -11.34 3.24 5.38
CA SER A 98 -11.72 4.28 4.43
C SER A 98 -10.96 4.18 3.11
N GLU A 99 -11.66 4.43 1.99
CA GLU A 99 -11.04 4.55 0.66
C GLU A 99 -9.98 5.64 0.63
N LYS A 100 -8.80 5.34 0.07
CA LYS A 100 -7.69 6.29 -0.02
C LYS A 100 -7.77 7.18 -1.25
N PHE A 101 -8.44 6.70 -2.29
CA PHE A 101 -8.71 7.41 -3.54
C PHE A 101 -10.10 7.05 -4.04
N PRO A 102 -10.87 8.03 -4.55
CA PRO A 102 -12.11 7.75 -5.26
C PRO A 102 -11.91 6.75 -6.41
N ALA A 103 -12.82 5.79 -6.56
CA ALA A 103 -12.77 4.76 -7.61
C ALA A 103 -12.67 5.34 -9.05
N VAL A 104 -13.16 6.57 -9.27
CA VAL A 104 -13.05 7.28 -10.57
C VAL A 104 -11.60 7.55 -10.98
N PHE A 105 -10.65 7.52 -10.04
CA PHE A 105 -9.22 7.67 -10.33
C PHE A 105 -8.54 6.38 -10.81
N LEU A 106 -9.18 5.22 -10.70
CA LEU A 106 -8.60 3.96 -11.11
C LEU A 106 -8.23 3.91 -12.61
N PRO A 107 -9.08 4.33 -13.56
CA PRO A 107 -8.69 4.34 -14.99
C PRO A 107 -7.47 5.23 -15.25
N PHE A 108 -7.38 6.38 -14.56
CA PHE A 108 -6.24 7.28 -14.68
C PHE A 108 -4.99 6.66 -14.06
N PHE A 109 -5.10 5.95 -12.94
CA PHE A 109 -3.98 5.20 -12.38
C PHE A 109 -3.45 4.15 -13.38
N LEU A 110 -4.33 3.35 -13.99
CA LEU A 110 -3.93 2.34 -14.98
C LEU A 110 -3.27 2.96 -16.22
N LEU A 111 -3.84 4.05 -16.74
CA LEU A 111 -3.25 4.80 -17.86
C LEU A 111 -1.90 5.41 -17.50
N GLY A 112 -1.78 5.97 -16.31
CA GLY A 112 -0.54 6.52 -15.79
C GLY A 112 0.55 5.47 -15.67
N LEU A 113 0.20 4.29 -15.17
CA LEU A 113 1.10 3.15 -15.06
C LEU A 113 1.60 2.75 -16.45
N TYR A 114 0.71 2.58 -17.43
CA TYR A 114 1.08 2.32 -18.82
C TYR A 114 2.06 3.36 -19.39
N PHE A 115 1.81 4.66 -19.17
CA PHE A 115 2.71 5.71 -19.66
C PHE A 115 4.06 5.72 -18.94
N ILE A 116 4.10 5.46 -17.63
CA ILE A 116 5.34 5.34 -16.87
C ILE A 116 6.17 4.15 -17.39
N PHE A 117 5.53 3.00 -17.63
CA PHE A 117 6.19 1.82 -18.21
C PHE A 117 6.82 2.12 -19.56
N LYS A 118 6.12 2.84 -20.44
CA LYS A 118 6.59 3.13 -21.80
C LYS A 118 7.64 4.25 -21.85
N GLN A 119 7.51 5.28 -21.02
CA GLN A 119 8.25 6.54 -21.19
C GLN A 119 9.26 6.81 -20.08
N LYS A 120 9.10 6.19 -18.90
CA LYS A 120 9.85 6.51 -17.68
C LYS A 120 10.24 5.25 -16.89
N PRO A 121 10.94 4.27 -17.47
CA PRO A 121 11.29 3.02 -16.78
C PRO A 121 12.12 3.24 -15.51
N LYS A 122 12.90 4.33 -15.41
CA LYS A 122 13.64 4.68 -14.19
C LYS A 122 12.72 4.96 -12.98
N LEU A 123 11.50 5.47 -13.20
CA LEU A 123 10.53 5.67 -12.13
C LEU A 123 9.99 4.34 -11.59
N LEU A 124 9.98 3.28 -12.41
CA LEU A 124 9.60 1.93 -11.95
C LEU A 124 10.64 1.33 -11.01
N LEU A 125 11.93 1.61 -11.21
CA LEU A 125 12.97 1.17 -10.27
C LEU A 125 12.78 1.83 -8.90
N ILE A 126 12.48 3.13 -8.89
CA ILE A 126 12.17 3.88 -7.67
C ILE A 126 10.89 3.30 -7.03
N TYR A 127 9.87 2.99 -7.82
CA TYR A 127 8.66 2.36 -7.32
C TYR A 127 8.93 0.99 -6.68
N GLY A 128 9.69 0.13 -7.37
CA GLY A 128 10.07 -1.17 -6.84
C GLY A 128 10.85 -1.05 -5.53
N LEU A 129 11.75 -0.07 -5.43
CA LEU A 129 12.47 0.20 -4.18
C LEU A 129 11.53 0.65 -3.06
N VAL A 130 10.63 1.60 -3.32
CA VAL A 130 9.64 2.07 -2.34
C VAL A 130 8.73 0.93 -1.90
N LEU A 131 8.35 0.04 -2.82
CA LEU A 131 7.53 -1.13 -2.53
C LEU A 131 8.25 -2.14 -1.64
N VAL A 132 9.52 -2.44 -1.91
CA VAL A 132 10.35 -3.28 -1.05
C VAL A 132 10.47 -2.65 0.34
N LEU A 133 10.78 -1.35 0.44
CA LEU A 133 10.86 -0.63 1.71
C LEU A 133 9.53 -0.63 2.47
N SER A 134 8.41 -0.47 1.76
CA SER A 134 7.07 -0.53 2.37
C SER A 134 6.76 -1.91 2.96
N SER A 135 7.28 -2.97 2.36
CA SER A 135 7.08 -4.35 2.81
C SER A 135 7.82 -4.64 4.11
N LEU A 136 8.94 -3.93 4.36
CA LEU A 136 9.69 -3.98 5.62
C LEU A 136 8.93 -3.30 6.78
N LEU A 137 8.10 -2.30 6.49
CA LEU A 137 7.44 -1.44 7.48
C LEU A 137 6.06 -1.95 7.94
N GLY A 138 5.59 -3.07 7.38
CA GLY A 138 4.29 -3.64 7.71
C GLY A 138 3.14 -3.03 6.90
N SER A 139 2.16 -3.87 6.57
CA SER A 139 1.05 -3.51 5.69
C SER A 139 -0.07 -2.68 6.31
N ARG A 140 -0.24 -2.73 7.64
CA ARG A 140 -1.43 -2.17 8.30
C ARG A 140 -1.34 -0.68 8.63
N THR A 141 -0.15 -0.15 8.88
CA THR A 141 -0.01 1.23 9.38
C THR A 141 0.82 2.10 8.43
N GLN A 142 2.07 1.73 8.17
CA GLN A 142 3.03 2.65 7.53
C GLN A 142 3.40 2.26 6.09
N GLY A 143 3.36 0.97 5.73
CA GLY A 143 3.69 0.51 4.38
C GLY A 143 2.89 1.21 3.29
N PRO A 144 1.55 1.26 3.37
CA PRO A 144 0.73 1.90 2.35
C PRO A 144 0.92 3.43 2.25
N ILE A 145 1.38 4.09 3.33
CA ILE A 145 1.64 5.54 3.35
C ILE A 145 2.84 5.86 2.44
N LEU A 146 3.89 5.02 2.44
CA LEU A 146 5.04 5.22 1.55
C LEU A 146 4.69 5.09 0.07
N LEU A 147 3.69 4.27 -0.26
CA LEU A 147 3.22 4.11 -1.63
C LEU A 147 2.31 5.26 -2.07
N TYR A 148 1.76 6.04 -1.14
CA TYR A 148 0.79 7.09 -1.43
C TYR A 148 1.29 8.15 -2.43
N PRO A 149 2.50 8.74 -2.28
CA PRO A 149 3.04 9.68 -3.26
C PRO A 149 3.17 9.08 -4.66
N PHE A 150 3.48 7.79 -4.75
CA PHE A 150 3.57 7.10 -6.03
C PHE A 150 2.20 6.89 -6.68
N MET A 151 1.19 6.51 -5.89
CA MET A 151 -0.19 6.37 -6.39
C MET A 151 -0.69 7.69 -6.98
N VAL A 152 -0.48 8.79 -6.25
CA VAL A 152 -0.81 10.15 -6.70
C VAL A 152 -0.09 10.51 -8.00
N LEU A 153 1.23 10.29 -8.05
CA LEU A 153 2.04 10.64 -9.23
C LEU A 153 1.58 9.84 -10.45
N THR A 154 1.31 8.55 -10.28
CA THR A 154 0.78 7.69 -11.33
C THR A 154 -0.57 8.20 -11.84
N ILE A 155 -1.52 8.51 -10.95
CA ILE A 155 -2.82 9.08 -11.32
C ILE A 155 -2.65 10.38 -12.14
N VAL A 156 -1.82 11.31 -11.66
CA VAL A 156 -1.58 12.59 -12.34
C VAL A 156 -1.02 12.39 -13.74
N TRP A 157 -0.06 11.47 -13.90
CA TRP A 157 0.49 11.13 -15.21
C TRP A 157 -0.56 10.57 -16.16
N GLY A 158 -1.46 9.73 -15.67
CA GLY A 158 -2.58 9.22 -16.45
C GLY A 158 -3.56 10.30 -16.87
N MET A 159 -3.93 11.21 -15.96
CA MET A 159 -4.80 12.35 -16.27
C MET A 159 -4.18 13.25 -17.34
N LEU A 160 -2.90 13.60 -17.21
CA LEU A 160 -2.20 14.41 -18.21
C LEU A 160 -2.12 13.71 -19.58
N GLY A 161 -1.90 12.39 -19.57
CA GLY A 161 -1.91 11.58 -20.79
C GLY A 161 -3.30 11.57 -21.46
N ALA A 162 -4.36 11.38 -20.68
CA ALA A 162 -5.74 11.42 -21.17
C ALA A 162 -6.10 12.79 -21.77
N ILE A 163 -5.74 13.89 -21.10
CA ILE A 163 -5.98 15.25 -21.60
C ILE A 163 -5.25 15.49 -22.93
N LYS A 164 -4.01 15.02 -23.06
CA LYS A 164 -3.27 15.14 -24.33
C LYS A 164 -3.91 14.35 -25.45
N TRP A 165 -4.39 13.15 -25.13
CA TRP A 165 -5.07 12.29 -26.10
C TRP A 165 -6.38 12.90 -26.59
N LEU A 166 -7.18 13.52 -25.71
CA LEU A 166 -8.42 14.22 -26.07
C LEU A 166 -8.23 15.51 -26.89
N LYS A 167 -7.01 16.05 -26.94
CA LYS A 167 -6.67 17.25 -27.73
C LYS A 167 -6.19 16.92 -29.14
N HIS A 168 -6.18 15.64 -29.53
CA HIS A 168 -5.90 15.15 -30.87
C HIS A 168 -7.12 14.40 -31.39
#